data_AF-A0A4R4WSB1-F1
#
_entry.id   AF-A0A4R4WSB1-F1
#
_cell.length_a   1.000
_cell.length_b   1.000
_cell.length_c   1.000
_cell.angle_alpha   90.00
_cell.angle_beta   90.00
_cell.angle_gamma   90.00
#
_symmetry.space_group_name_H-M   'P 1'
#
loop_
_entity.id
_entity.type
_entity.pdbx_description
1 polymer ?
#
loop_
_entity_poly.entity_id
_entity_poly.type
_entity_poly.pdbx_seq_one_letter_code
_entity_poly.pdbx_strand_id
1 'polypeptide(L)'
;MSSSPALPLPSIMRPGSGTLLIDSAYAGDRHRQHVMAQAIVDEWTSIGWPEGSLSLRCHLSTDGETVLTYAEWSSDEAQRAYASRHLRSSTPRPSV
;
A
#
# COMPACT_ATOMS: atom_id res chain seq x y z
N MET A 1 -31.81 -9.65 -26.67
CA MET A 1 -30.49 -9.46 -26.02
C MET A 1 -30.74 -9.28 -24.53
N SER A 2 -30.60 -10.33 -23.71
CA SER A 2 -30.68 -10.17 -22.25
C SER A 2 -29.33 -9.69 -21.74
N SER A 3 -29.32 -8.50 -21.15
CA SER A 3 -28.17 -8.00 -20.39
C SER A 3 -28.15 -8.72 -19.03
N SER A 4 -27.02 -9.29 -18.64
CA SER A 4 -26.86 -9.81 -17.27
C SER A 4 -26.86 -8.64 -16.29
N PRO A 5 -27.57 -8.73 -15.16
CA PRO A 5 -27.47 -7.71 -14.12
C PRO A 5 -26.04 -7.69 -13.58
N ALA A 6 -25.43 -6.51 -13.52
CA ALA A 6 -24.11 -6.36 -12.91
C ALA A 6 -24.24 -6.66 -11.41
N LEU A 7 -23.57 -7.72 -10.94
CA LEU A 7 -23.44 -7.97 -9.51
C LEU A 7 -22.61 -6.85 -8.88
N PRO A 8 -22.97 -6.38 -7.67
CA PRO A 8 -22.14 -5.40 -6.98
C PRO A 8 -20.74 -5.98 -6.77
N LEU A 9 -19.72 -5.14 -7.00
CA LEU A 9 -18.34 -5.54 -6.77
C LEU A 9 -18.15 -5.88 -5.28
N PRO A 10 -17.32 -6.89 -4.97
CA PRO A 10 -17.01 -7.21 -3.58
C PRO A 10 -16.34 -6.03 -2.89
N SER A 11 -16.82 -5.70 -1.68
CA SER A 11 -16.19 -4.70 -0.84
C SER A 11 -14.89 -5.27 -0.27
N ILE A 12 -13.76 -4.82 -0.80
CA ILE A 12 -12.42 -5.16 -0.30
C ILE A 12 -12.05 -4.36 0.96
N MET A 13 -12.80 -3.28 1.23
CA MET A 13 -12.55 -2.38 2.33
C MET A 13 -13.11 -2.92 3.64
N ARG A 14 -12.27 -2.88 4.68
CA ARG A 14 -12.72 -3.06 6.06
C ARG A 14 -13.71 -1.94 6.43
N PRO A 15 -14.78 -2.22 7.18
CA PRO A 15 -15.62 -1.18 7.76
C PRO A 15 -14.80 -0.16 8.55
N GLY A 16 -14.97 1.13 8.24
CA GLY A 16 -14.18 2.22 8.83
C GLY A 16 -12.99 2.69 7.99
N SER A 17 -12.63 1.96 6.91
CA SER A 17 -11.64 2.42 5.96
C SER A 17 -12.23 3.44 4.98
N GLY A 18 -11.62 4.62 4.89
CA GLY A 18 -11.94 5.66 3.92
C GLY A 18 -11.06 5.60 2.67
N THR A 19 -9.79 5.18 2.81
CA THR A 19 -8.80 5.23 1.72
C THR A 19 -7.89 4.01 1.71
N LEU A 20 -7.56 3.54 0.51
CA LEU A 20 -6.48 2.58 0.27
C LEU A 20 -5.33 3.23 -0.46
N LEU A 21 -4.14 3.08 0.10
CA LEU A 21 -2.91 3.29 -0.63
C LEU A 21 -2.39 1.92 -1.09
N ILE A 22 -2.24 1.77 -2.40
CA ILE A 22 -1.54 0.65 -3.02
C ILE A 22 -0.33 1.22 -3.72
N ASP A 23 0.86 0.81 -3.28
CA ASP A 23 2.12 1.20 -3.88
C ASP A 23 2.98 -0.03 -4.17
N SER A 24 3.92 0.08 -5.11
CA SER A 24 4.83 -1.00 -5.48
C SER A 24 6.24 -0.49 -5.65
N ALA A 25 7.21 -1.19 -5.06
CA ALA A 25 8.63 -0.89 -5.16
C ALA A 25 9.41 -2.10 -5.69
N TYR A 26 10.23 -1.85 -6.71
CA TYR A 26 11.13 -2.85 -7.27
C TYR A 26 12.39 -2.97 -6.42
N ALA A 27 12.67 -4.17 -5.93
CA ALA A 27 13.83 -4.52 -5.11
C ALA A 27 14.92 -5.25 -5.91
N GLY A 28 14.58 -5.84 -7.07
CA GLY A 28 15.52 -6.47 -8.00
C GLY A 28 15.87 -7.92 -7.69
N ASP A 29 15.89 -8.33 -6.42
CA ASP A 29 16.10 -9.72 -6.03
C ASP A 29 15.37 -10.06 -4.72
N ARG A 30 15.21 -11.36 -4.46
CA ARG A 30 14.46 -11.87 -3.31
C ARG A 30 15.01 -11.40 -1.98
N HIS A 31 16.34 -11.31 -1.83
CA HIS A 31 16.92 -10.88 -0.57
C HIS A 31 16.58 -9.42 -0.28
N ARG A 32 16.80 -8.54 -1.26
CA ARG A 32 16.42 -7.12 -1.17
C ARG A 32 14.93 -6.93 -1.01
N GLN A 33 14.10 -7.76 -1.64
CA GLN A 33 12.64 -7.74 -1.50
C GLN A 33 12.23 -7.96 -0.04
N HIS A 34 12.78 -8.98 0.61
CA HIS A 34 12.52 -9.25 2.03
C HIS A 34 13.05 -8.13 2.94
N VAL A 35 14.26 -7.64 2.70
CA VAL A 35 14.84 -6.53 3.48
C VAL A 35 13.99 -5.27 3.34
N MET A 36 13.53 -4.95 2.14
CA MET A 36 12.68 -3.79 1.87
C MET A 36 11.31 -3.92 2.57
N ALA A 37 10.65 -5.07 2.47
CA ALA A 37 9.38 -5.30 3.14
C ALA A 37 9.51 -5.19 4.66
N GLN A 38 10.58 -5.73 5.23
CA GLN A 38 10.86 -5.61 6.66
C GLN A 38 11.09 -4.15 7.06
N ALA A 39 11.88 -3.40 6.28
CA ALA A 39 12.15 -1.99 6.55
C ALA A 39 10.88 -1.14 6.56
N ILE A 40 9.93 -1.40 5.65
CA ILE A 40 8.64 -0.70 5.61
C ILE A 40 7.82 -0.95 6.89
N VAL A 41 7.76 -2.21 7.34
CA VAL A 41 7.04 -2.58 8.57
C VAL A 41 7.74 -2.00 9.81
N ASP A 42 9.08 -2.06 9.84
CA ASP A 42 9.88 -1.55 10.95
C ASP A 42 9.77 -0.03 11.09
N GLU A 43 9.71 0.70 9.97
CA GLU A 43 9.49 2.16 9.98
C GLU A 43 8.20 2.50 10.74
N TRP A 44 7.07 1.88 10.38
CA TRP A 44 5.77 2.21 10.98
C TRP A 44 5.62 1.74 12.42
N THR A 45 6.28 0.63 12.77
CA THR A 45 6.26 0.12 14.14
C THR A 45 7.19 0.91 15.07
N SER A 46 8.25 1.53 14.54
CA SER A 46 9.22 2.32 15.32
C SER A 46 8.80 3.78 15.53
N ILE A 47 8.20 4.44 14.53
CA ILE A 47 7.77 5.85 14.63
C ILE A 47 6.42 6.02 15.33
N GLY A 48 5.76 4.91 15.67
CA GLY A 48 4.36 4.88 16.07
C GLY A 48 3.43 4.94 14.86
N TRP A 49 2.34 4.18 14.89
CA TRP A 49 1.40 4.13 13.78
C TRP A 49 0.89 5.54 13.43
N PRO A 50 0.96 5.94 12.15
CA PRO A 50 0.45 7.24 11.73
C PRO A 50 -1.02 7.43 12.14
N GLU A 51 -1.37 8.66 12.52
CA GLU A 51 -2.75 8.97 12.88
C GLU A 51 -3.71 8.64 11.74
N GLY A 52 -4.80 7.93 12.05
CA GLY A 52 -5.79 7.48 11.07
C GLY A 52 -5.35 6.30 10.21
N SER A 53 -4.14 5.75 10.41
CA SER A 53 -3.76 4.46 9.83
C SER A 53 -4.51 3.32 10.51
N LEU A 54 -5.03 2.37 9.72
CA LEU A 54 -5.84 1.24 10.18
C LEU A 54 -5.13 -0.10 9.97
N SER A 55 -4.39 -0.24 8.88
CA SER A 55 -3.59 -1.42 8.60
C SER A 55 -2.45 -1.12 7.62
N LEU A 56 -1.41 -1.93 7.69
CA LEU A 56 -0.29 -1.96 6.75
C LEU A 56 0.01 -3.43 6.45
N ARG A 57 0.07 -3.78 5.17
CA ARG A 57 0.44 -5.12 4.69
C ARG A 57 1.45 -4.98 3.56
N CYS A 58 2.55 -5.72 3.66
CA CYS A 58 3.50 -5.89 2.57
C CYS A 58 3.29 -7.25 1.93
N HIS A 59 3.13 -7.26 0.61
CA HIS A 59 3.01 -8.46 -0.21
C HIS A 59 4.27 -8.64 -1.04
N LEU A 60 4.86 -9.82 -0.97
CA LEU A 60 6.03 -10.19 -1.76
C LEU A 60 5.55 -10.77 -3.08
N SER A 61 5.97 -10.19 -4.21
CA SER A 61 5.71 -10.77 -5.52
C SER A 61 6.33 -12.17 -5.63
N THR A 62 5.68 -13.03 -6.41
CA THR A 62 6.08 -14.44 -6.57
C THR A 62 7.38 -14.60 -7.36
N ASP A 63 7.70 -13.63 -8.24
CA ASP A 63 8.97 -13.56 -8.96
C ASP A 63 10.15 -13.16 -8.06
N GLY A 64 9.89 -12.64 -6.86
CA GLY A 64 10.90 -12.26 -5.88
C GLY A 64 11.51 -10.88 -6.08
N GLU A 65 10.98 -10.03 -6.97
CA GLU A 65 11.63 -8.76 -7.32
C GLU A 65 10.90 -7.51 -6.86
N THR A 66 9.64 -7.62 -6.40
CA THR A 66 8.79 -6.46 -6.08
C THR A 66 8.10 -6.60 -4.73
N VAL A 67 8.00 -5.51 -3.99
CA VAL A 67 7.14 -5.41 -2.79
C VAL A 67 5.93 -4.57 -3.15
N LEU A 68 4.72 -5.06 -2.84
CA LEU A 68 3.50 -4.29 -2.90
C LEU A 68 3.05 -3.92 -1.49
N THR A 69 2.90 -2.63 -1.23
CA THR A 69 2.42 -2.08 0.03
C THR A 69 0.93 -1.79 -0.08
N TYR A 70 0.16 -2.34 0.84
CA TYR A 70 -1.26 -2.10 0.99
C TYR A 70 -1.49 -1.45 2.36
N ALA A 71 -1.89 -0.18 2.37
CA ALA A 71 -2.18 0.56 3.61
C ALA A 71 -3.62 1.09 3.62
N GLU A 72 -4.33 0.84 4.72
CA GLU A 72 -5.68 1.34 4.97
C GLU A 72 -5.64 2.56 5.88
N TRP A 73 -6.46 3.53 5.53
CA TRP A 73 -6.63 4.77 6.28
C TRP A 73 -8.09 5.04 6.54
N SER A 74 -8.40 5.70 7.66
CA SER A 74 -9.75 6.10 8.02
C SER A 74 -10.30 7.22 7.13
N SER A 75 -9.43 8.03 6.53
CA SER A 75 -9.82 9.12 5.62
C SER A 75 -8.68 9.51 4.67
N ASP A 76 -9.04 10.19 3.58
CA ASP A 76 -8.04 10.71 2.63
C ASP A 76 -7.14 11.78 3.28
N GLU A 77 -7.67 12.53 4.25
CA GLU A 77 -6.93 13.58 4.95
C GLU A 77 -5.78 12.98 5.77
N ALA A 78 -6.06 11.90 6.51
CA ALA A 78 -5.05 11.17 7.27
C ALA A 78 -3.95 10.63 6.34
N GLN A 79 -4.34 10.04 5.20
CA GLN A 79 -3.40 9.54 4.20
C GLN A 79 -2.52 10.66 3.61
N ARG A 80 -3.12 11.80 3.23
CA ARG A 80 -2.38 12.95 2.68
C ARG A 80 -1.44 13.58 3.70
N ALA A 81 -1.87 13.70 4.96
CA ALA A 81 -1.04 14.22 6.04
C ALA A 81 0.23 13.36 6.19
N TYR A 82 0.08 12.04 6.21
CA TYR A 82 1.22 11.10 6.23
C TYR A 82 2.10 11.24 4.98
N ALA A 83 1.49 11.25 3.78
CA ALA A 83 2.20 11.34 2.51
C ALA A 83 3.05 12.62 2.41
N SER A 84 2.50 13.77 2.80
CA SER A 84 3.19 15.06 2.77
C SER A 84 4.43 15.13 3.67
N ARG A 85 4.44 14.30 4.73
CA ARG A 85 5.53 14.25 5.71
C ARG A 85 6.64 13.29 5.27
N HIS A 86 6.29 12.16 4.63
CA HIS A 86 7.21 11.03 4.43
C HIS A 86 7.48 10.67 2.95
N LEU A 87 6.58 10.94 2.02
CA LEU A 87 6.69 10.48 0.62
C LEU A 87 7.40 11.49 -0.30
N ARG A 88 8.41 12.21 0.19
CA ARG A 88 9.15 13.23 -0.58
C ARG A 88 10.07 12.69 -1.69
N SER A 89 9.99 11.40 -2.02
CA SER A 89 10.83 10.77 -3.03
C SER A 89 10.15 9.57 -3.68
N SER A 90 9.08 9.82 -4.44
CA SER A 90 8.64 8.85 -5.45
C SER A 90 9.45 9.09 -6.73
N THR A 91 10.44 8.23 -6.96
CA THR A 91 11.18 8.12 -8.23
C THR A 91 10.18 7.95 -9.38
N PRO A 92 10.36 8.60 -10.54
CA PRO A 92 9.41 8.51 -11.65
C PRO A 92 9.26 7.05 -12.12
N ARG A 93 8.02 6.59 -12.31
CA ARG A 93 7.76 5.32 -13.01
C ARG A 93 8.41 5.38 -14.39
N PRO A 94 9.22 4.39 -14.80
CA PRO A 94 9.65 4.32 -16.19
C PRO A 94 8.41 4.15 -17.07
N SER A 95 8.24 5.08 -18.00
CA SER A 95 7.23 5.00 -19.05
C SER A 95 7.55 3.79 -19.93
N VAL A 96 6.56 2.91 -20.11
CA VAL A 96 6.54 1.91 -21.19
C VAL A 96 6.07 2.60 -22.46
#